data_AF-A0A847F222-F1
#
_entry.id   AF-A0A847F222-F1
#
_cell.length_a   1.000
_cell.length_b   1.000
_cell.length_c   1.000
_cell.angle_alpha   90.00
_cell.angle_beta   90.00
_cell.angle_gamma   90.00
#
_symmetry.space_group_name_H-M   'P 1'
#
loop_
_entity.id
_entity.type
_entity.pdbx_description
1 polymer ?
#
loop_
_entity_poly.entity_id
_entity_poly.type
_entity_poly.pdbx_seq_one_letter_code
_entity_poly.pdbx_strand_id
1 'polypeptide(L)'
;EGRSFGSIAEGFGAFTRPPSPAEVALPLLMALWSIAARAAFRRAAWRRGTRPRSLFGPESPLVHSALVLLLAGAAVILFPRIELAAFGALLLLVALSLERNPSFERPPAPGEFSMVTARYLREAREAVKKLRLEPIRFFDPLCFVGAPIFLIAVALIVYLEASSGLPIRKLSSFTAYHGLFLFGALALSTGKGRLPRLPEERLLDLQREAGRLLLPLDSPHPLALSLAIHRDGEGALQDARLRVYTEERPNGLLRLDIATADLPGPGGYTSAEVLILVSRIGSIAERVIAERFPSVPYQDAPGSRRARVLPLGTSPEPLIEAIASAARPTEIASAARISRLTMQRSALGGH
;
A
#
# COMPACT_ATOMS: atom_id res chain seq x y z
N GLU A 1 -70.72 -0.41 29.26
CA GLU A 1 -70.57 0.79 28.41
C GLU A 1 -69.14 1.30 28.57
N GLY A 2 -68.22 0.87 27.70
CA GLY A 2 -67.88 1.65 26.51
C GLY A 2 -66.56 2.39 26.72
N ARG A 3 -65.48 1.70 27.15
CA ARG A 3 -64.13 2.28 27.14
C ARG A 3 -63.69 2.37 25.68
N SER A 4 -63.80 3.57 25.14
CA SER A 4 -63.20 3.97 23.87
C SER A 4 -61.72 3.63 23.92
N PHE A 5 -61.33 2.56 23.22
CA PHE A 5 -59.97 2.41 22.74
C PHE A 5 -59.73 3.59 21.80
N GLY A 6 -58.95 4.55 22.28
CA GLY A 6 -58.37 5.58 21.42
C GLY A 6 -57.64 4.89 20.29
N SER A 7 -58.31 4.86 19.15
CA SER A 7 -57.78 4.74 17.79
C SER A 7 -56.25 4.81 17.74
N ILE A 8 -55.58 3.64 17.63
CA ILE A 8 -54.21 3.53 17.11
C ILE A 8 -54.28 3.63 15.58
N ALA A 9 -54.92 4.69 15.11
CA ALA A 9 -55.06 5.00 13.69
C ALA A 9 -54.96 6.51 13.50
N GLU A 10 -53.90 7.11 14.04
CA GLU A 10 -53.38 8.36 13.52
C GLU A 10 -52.17 8.05 12.64
N GLY A 11 -52.52 7.74 11.39
CA GLY A 11 -51.80 8.27 10.24
C GLY A 11 -50.35 7.85 10.10
N PHE A 12 -50.16 6.81 9.30
CA PHE A 12 -49.16 6.80 8.21
C PHE A 12 -49.43 7.95 7.21
N GLY A 13 -49.65 9.16 7.72
CA GLY A 13 -49.68 10.38 6.93
C GLY A 13 -48.24 10.65 6.55
N ALA A 14 -47.93 10.43 5.28
CA ALA A 14 -46.71 10.90 4.63
C ALA A 14 -46.69 12.43 4.67
N PHE A 15 -46.45 13.00 5.85
CA PHE A 15 -45.96 14.36 5.96
C PHE A 15 -44.57 14.34 5.34
N THR A 16 -44.50 14.77 4.08
CA THR A 16 -43.24 15.09 3.40
C THR A 16 -42.61 16.24 4.14
N ARG A 17 -41.87 15.93 5.21
CA ARG A 17 -41.05 16.92 5.89
C ARG A 17 -39.89 17.31 4.99
N PRO A 18 -39.36 18.53 5.12
CA PRO A 18 -38.07 18.83 4.53
C PRO A 18 -36.99 17.90 5.12
N PRO A 19 -35.99 17.50 4.32
CA PRO A 19 -34.83 16.78 4.83
C PRO A 19 -34.09 17.64 5.86
N SER A 20 -33.51 17.03 6.89
CA SER A 20 -32.65 17.73 7.83
C SER A 20 -31.39 18.24 7.10
N PRO A 21 -30.70 19.27 7.62
CA PRO A 21 -29.44 19.72 7.05
C PRO A 21 -28.40 18.59 6.91
N ALA A 22 -28.36 17.63 7.84
CA ALA A 22 -27.47 16.48 7.76
C ALA A 22 -27.91 15.45 6.70
N GLU A 23 -29.22 15.24 6.53
CA GLU A 23 -29.79 14.38 5.48
C GLU A 23 -29.52 14.92 4.07
N VAL A 24 -29.31 16.24 3.94
CA VAL A 24 -28.84 16.87 2.70
C VAL A 24 -27.31 16.78 2.57
N ALA A 25 -26.59 17.19 3.62
CA ALA A 25 -25.14 17.32 3.56
C ALA A 25 -24.42 15.97 3.41
N LEU A 26 -24.88 14.92 4.09
CA LEU A 26 -24.20 13.62 4.11
C LEU A 26 -24.15 12.95 2.72
N PRO A 27 -25.26 12.77 1.98
CA PRO A 27 -25.20 12.20 0.63
C PRO A 27 -24.29 13.00 -0.31
N LEU A 28 -24.33 14.33 -0.23
CA LEU A 28 -23.51 15.21 -1.07
C LEU A 28 -22.03 15.08 -0.73
N LEU A 29 -21.66 15.06 0.56
CA LEU A 29 -20.29 14.82 0.99
C LEU A 29 -19.80 13.43 0.58
N MET A 30 -20.63 12.38 0.72
CA MET A 30 -20.28 11.04 0.26
C MET A 30 -20.02 11.00 -1.25
N ALA A 31 -20.85 11.69 -2.05
CA ALA A 31 -20.65 11.78 -3.49
C ALA A 31 -19.36 12.52 -3.86
N LEU A 32 -19.13 13.70 -3.28
CA LEU A 32 -17.93 14.49 -3.53
C LEU A 32 -16.67 13.74 -3.10
N TRP A 33 -16.71 13.10 -1.93
CA TRP A 33 -15.60 12.28 -1.44
C TRP A 33 -15.33 11.10 -2.36
N SER A 34 -16.38 10.34 -2.75
CA SER A 34 -16.25 9.22 -3.68
C SER A 34 -15.56 9.63 -4.98
N ILE A 35 -16.04 10.71 -5.62
CA ILE A 35 -15.50 11.19 -6.90
C ILE A 35 -14.03 11.58 -6.74
N ALA A 36 -13.72 12.41 -5.74
CA ALA A 36 -12.39 12.95 -5.54
C ALA A 36 -11.39 11.88 -5.07
N ALA A 37 -11.76 11.06 -4.09
CA ALA A 37 -10.92 10.00 -3.56
C ALA A 37 -10.65 8.92 -4.60
N ARG A 38 -11.67 8.52 -5.39
CA ARG A 38 -11.51 7.56 -6.48
C ARG A 38 -10.61 8.11 -7.59
N ALA A 39 -10.80 9.37 -8.01
CA ALA A 39 -9.93 10.00 -9.00
C ALA A 39 -8.47 10.10 -8.52
N ALA A 40 -8.27 10.50 -7.27
CA ALA A 40 -6.96 10.57 -6.63
C ALA A 40 -6.31 9.18 -6.55
N PHE A 41 -7.06 8.16 -6.13
CA PHE A 41 -6.61 6.78 -6.05
C PHE A 41 -6.19 6.24 -7.42
N ARG A 42 -7.02 6.42 -8.45
CA ARG A 42 -6.70 5.93 -9.81
C ARG A 42 -5.46 6.61 -10.39
N ARG A 43 -5.35 7.93 -10.23
CA ARG A 43 -4.17 8.69 -10.66
C ARG A 43 -2.90 8.20 -9.95
N ALA A 44 -2.99 7.95 -8.64
CA ALA A 44 -1.88 7.45 -7.85
C ALA A 44 -1.50 6.00 -8.23
N ALA A 45 -2.48 5.15 -8.55
CA ALA A 45 -2.27 3.77 -9.03
C ALA A 45 -1.54 3.73 -10.38
N TRP A 46 -1.96 4.56 -11.35
CA TRP A 46 -1.32 4.63 -12.66
C TRP A 46 0.13 5.13 -12.57
N ARG A 47 0.41 6.12 -11.73
CA ARG A 47 1.78 6.57 -11.46
C ARG A 47 2.69 5.46 -10.93
N ARG A 48 2.11 4.46 -10.27
CA ARG A 48 2.81 3.30 -9.71
C ARG A 48 2.85 2.10 -10.66
N GLY A 49 2.46 2.28 -11.93
CA GLY A 49 2.45 1.20 -12.93
C GLY A 49 1.39 0.13 -12.69
N THR A 50 0.35 0.45 -11.91
CA THR A 50 -0.75 -0.47 -11.60
C THR A 50 -2.07 -0.01 -12.18
N ARG A 51 -2.95 -0.96 -12.50
CA ARG A 51 -4.30 -0.67 -12.99
C ARG A 51 -5.33 -0.85 -11.88
N PRO A 52 -5.99 0.23 -11.44
CA PRO A 52 -7.19 0.10 -10.62
C PRO A 52 -8.33 -0.48 -11.47
N ARG A 53 -9.19 -1.28 -10.84
CA ARG A 53 -10.41 -1.81 -11.47
C ARG A 53 -11.55 -1.71 -10.49
N SER A 54 -12.71 -1.30 -10.98
CA SER A 54 -13.91 -1.23 -10.17
C SER A 54 -14.32 -2.61 -9.68
N LEU A 55 -14.85 -2.67 -8.45
CA LEU A 55 -15.42 -3.91 -7.94
C LEU A 55 -16.80 -4.17 -8.54
N PHE A 56 -17.67 -3.15 -8.51
CA PHE A 56 -19.04 -3.19 -9.04
C PHE A 56 -19.41 -1.97 -9.89
N GLY A 57 -18.57 -0.93 -9.90
CA GLY A 57 -18.85 0.36 -10.55
C GLY A 57 -18.40 0.47 -12.01
N PRO A 58 -18.80 1.55 -12.70
CA PRO A 58 -18.35 1.84 -14.05
C PRO A 58 -16.87 2.24 -14.06
N GLU A 59 -16.13 1.83 -15.08
CA GLU A 59 -14.71 2.20 -15.24
C GLU A 59 -14.52 3.67 -15.68
N SER A 60 -15.52 4.24 -16.37
CA SER A 60 -15.47 5.62 -16.81
C SER A 60 -15.67 6.59 -15.63
N PRO A 61 -14.76 7.57 -15.42
CA PRO A 61 -14.88 8.53 -14.33
C PRO A 61 -16.09 9.46 -14.46
N LEU A 62 -16.52 9.74 -15.69
CA LEU A 62 -17.70 10.57 -15.96
C LEU A 62 -18.99 9.81 -15.61
N VAL A 63 -19.08 8.55 -16.03
CA VAL A 63 -20.24 7.69 -15.72
C VAL A 63 -20.33 7.45 -14.21
N HIS A 64 -19.19 7.22 -13.55
CA HIS A 64 -19.16 7.12 -12.09
C HIS A 64 -19.69 8.37 -11.40
N SER A 65 -19.14 9.53 -11.77
CA SER A 65 -19.53 10.81 -11.17
C SER A 65 -21.03 11.08 -11.36
N ALA A 66 -21.56 10.81 -12.56
CA ALA A 66 -22.98 10.98 -12.85
C ALA A 66 -23.86 10.05 -11.98
N LEU A 67 -23.52 8.75 -11.89
CA LEU A 67 -24.28 7.79 -11.08
C LEU A 67 -24.22 8.11 -9.59
N VAL A 68 -23.05 8.47 -9.07
CA VAL A 68 -22.87 8.81 -7.66
C VAL A 68 -23.62 10.09 -7.28
N LEU A 69 -23.61 11.12 -8.14
CA LEU A 69 -24.41 12.33 -7.93
C LEU A 69 -25.91 12.07 -8.02
N LEU A 70 -26.34 11.23 -8.97
CA LEU A 70 -27.73 10.80 -9.09
C LEU A 70 -28.19 10.08 -7.83
N LEU A 71 -27.39 9.14 -7.33
CA LEU A 71 -27.68 8.39 -6.10
C LEU A 71 -27.71 9.29 -4.86
N ALA A 72 -26.78 10.24 -4.74
CA ALA A 72 -26.82 11.22 -3.67
C ALA A 72 -28.09 12.09 -3.74
N GLY A 73 -28.45 12.59 -4.92
CA GLY A 73 -29.70 13.33 -5.13
C GLY A 73 -30.94 12.49 -4.78
N ALA A 74 -30.97 11.22 -5.19
CA ALA A 74 -32.04 10.29 -4.83
C ALA A 74 -32.11 10.11 -3.31
N ALA A 75 -30.98 9.91 -2.63
CA ALA A 75 -30.95 9.77 -1.18
C ALA A 75 -31.51 11.02 -0.48
N VAL A 76 -31.14 12.23 -0.90
CA VAL A 76 -31.69 13.49 -0.34
C VAL A 76 -33.21 13.57 -0.48
N ILE A 77 -33.76 13.16 -1.62
CA ILE A 77 -35.21 13.16 -1.88
C ILE A 77 -35.92 12.06 -1.06
N LEU A 78 -35.28 10.91 -0.90
CA LEU A 78 -35.86 9.72 -0.28
C LEU A 78 -35.78 9.73 1.24
N PHE A 79 -34.76 10.34 1.86
CA PHE A 79 -34.60 10.38 3.32
C PHE A 79 -35.87 10.78 4.09
N PRO A 80 -36.56 11.88 3.73
CA PRO A 80 -37.77 12.28 4.44
C PRO A 80 -39.01 11.40 4.13
N ARG A 81 -38.93 10.51 3.12
CA ARG A 81 -40.06 9.75 2.59
C ARG A 81 -39.98 8.25 2.92
N ILE A 82 -38.82 7.64 2.64
CA ILE A 82 -38.57 6.19 2.70
C ILE A 82 -37.11 5.99 3.15
N GLU A 83 -36.87 5.96 4.46
CA GLU A 83 -35.53 5.90 5.07
C GLU A 83 -34.69 4.71 4.54
N LEU A 84 -35.30 3.53 4.41
CA LEU A 84 -34.63 2.33 3.90
C LEU A 84 -34.16 2.50 2.45
N ALA A 85 -34.96 3.15 1.59
CA ALA A 85 -34.60 3.39 0.20
C ALA A 85 -33.46 4.41 0.09
N ALA A 86 -33.46 5.43 0.96
CA ALA A 86 -32.37 6.41 1.04
C ALA A 86 -31.06 5.73 1.48
N PHE A 87 -31.12 4.89 2.51
CA PHE A 87 -29.96 4.09 2.94
C PHE A 87 -29.48 3.14 1.85
N GLY A 88 -30.39 2.48 1.12
CA GLY A 88 -30.06 1.64 -0.03
C GLY A 88 -29.37 2.42 -1.16
N ALA A 89 -29.78 3.65 -1.44
CA ALA A 89 -29.13 4.52 -2.40
C ALA A 89 -27.69 4.89 -1.95
N LEU A 90 -27.49 5.19 -0.67
CA LEU A 90 -26.15 5.42 -0.11
C LEU A 90 -25.27 4.17 -0.15
N LEU A 91 -25.83 3.00 0.15
CA LEU A 91 -25.10 1.73 0.07
C LEU A 91 -24.67 1.44 -1.37
N LEU A 92 -25.55 1.65 -2.34
CA LEU A 92 -25.22 1.49 -3.76
C LEU A 92 -24.14 2.49 -4.19
N LEU A 93 -24.20 3.73 -3.70
CA LEU A 93 -23.16 4.73 -3.92
C LEU A 93 -21.81 4.21 -3.43
N VAL A 94 -21.75 3.67 -2.21
CA VAL A 94 -20.51 3.07 -1.68
C VAL A 94 -20.06 1.93 -2.59
N ALA A 95 -20.95 0.99 -2.92
CA ALA A 95 -20.62 -0.19 -3.73
C ALA A 95 -20.04 0.17 -5.12
N LEU A 96 -20.63 1.16 -5.81
CA LEU A 96 -20.12 1.65 -7.10
C LEU A 96 -18.76 2.37 -6.98
N SER A 97 -18.42 2.83 -5.79
CA SER A 97 -17.17 3.56 -5.51
C SER A 97 -16.02 2.65 -5.10
N LEU A 98 -16.29 1.38 -4.78
CA LEU A 98 -15.26 0.43 -4.36
C LEU A 98 -14.36 0.02 -5.53
N GLU A 99 -13.05 0.10 -5.29
CA GLU A 99 -12.00 -0.40 -6.19
C GLU A 99 -11.45 -1.73 -5.67
N ARG A 100 -11.08 -2.62 -6.60
CA ARG A 100 -10.23 -3.78 -6.31
C ARG A 100 -8.80 -3.32 -6.02
N ASN A 101 -8.04 -4.15 -5.32
CA ASN A 101 -6.60 -3.90 -5.18
C ASN A 101 -5.98 -3.87 -6.59
N PRO A 102 -5.24 -2.80 -6.94
CA PRO A 102 -4.75 -2.63 -8.29
C PRO A 102 -3.65 -3.65 -8.56
N SER A 103 -3.56 -4.17 -9.79
CA SER A 103 -2.52 -5.13 -10.19
C SER A 103 -1.50 -4.48 -11.12
N PHE A 104 -0.26 -4.95 -11.10
CA PHE A 104 0.77 -4.53 -12.07
C PHE A 104 0.35 -4.93 -13.49
N GLU A 105 0.42 -4.00 -14.44
CA GLU A 105 -0.03 -4.26 -15.83
C GLU A 105 1.03 -4.96 -16.68
N ARG A 106 2.31 -4.72 -16.40
CA ARG A 106 3.41 -5.17 -17.25
C ARG A 106 4.54 -5.71 -16.39
N PRO A 107 5.25 -6.74 -16.87
CA PRO A 107 6.53 -7.11 -16.26
C PRO A 107 7.48 -5.90 -16.33
N PRO A 108 8.46 -5.82 -15.41
CA PRO A 108 9.49 -4.80 -15.48
C PRO A 108 10.18 -4.85 -16.85
N ALA A 109 10.47 -3.66 -17.39
CA ALA A 109 11.09 -3.55 -18.70
C ALA A 109 12.57 -4.00 -18.62
N PRO A 110 13.16 -4.47 -19.73
CA PRO A 110 14.58 -4.75 -19.75
C PRO A 110 15.39 -3.50 -19.36
N GLY A 111 16.46 -3.73 -18.60
CA GLY A 111 17.21 -2.65 -18.00
C GLY A 111 18.37 -3.16 -17.15
N GLU A 112 19.09 -2.24 -16.52
CA GLU A 112 20.34 -2.53 -15.82
C GLU A 112 20.29 -2.17 -14.35
N PHE A 113 21.01 -2.97 -13.56
CA PHE A 113 21.25 -2.66 -12.16
C PHE A 113 22.54 -1.85 -12.03
N SER A 114 22.46 -0.68 -11.43
CA SER A 114 23.60 0.17 -11.11
C SER A 114 23.68 0.45 -9.61
N MET A 115 24.89 0.75 -9.13
CA MET A 115 25.12 1.07 -7.73
C MET A 115 24.57 2.46 -7.41
N VAL A 116 24.00 2.60 -6.22
CA VAL A 116 23.40 3.87 -5.80
C VAL A 116 24.47 4.89 -5.45
N THR A 117 24.34 6.08 -6.03
CA THR A 117 25.15 7.26 -5.69
C THR A 117 24.39 8.19 -4.76
N ALA A 118 25.10 9.10 -4.10
CA ALA A 118 24.50 10.14 -3.27
C ALA A 118 23.47 11.00 -4.02
N ARG A 119 23.67 11.18 -5.33
CA ARG A 119 22.74 11.91 -6.21
C ARG A 119 21.37 11.23 -6.25
N TYR A 120 21.32 9.91 -6.47
CA TYR A 120 20.06 9.18 -6.55
C TYR A 120 19.28 9.23 -5.23
N LEU A 121 19.98 9.19 -4.09
CA LEU A 121 19.33 9.33 -2.78
C LEU A 121 18.72 10.73 -2.58
N ARG A 122 19.36 11.79 -3.09
CA ARG A 122 18.79 13.14 -3.05
C ARG A 122 17.56 13.24 -3.95
N GLU A 123 17.66 12.75 -5.19
CA GLU A 123 16.54 12.73 -6.14
C GLU A 123 15.33 11.95 -5.57
N ALA A 124 15.57 10.78 -4.97
CA ALA A 124 14.53 9.98 -4.32
C ALA A 124 13.91 10.71 -3.12
N ARG A 125 14.72 11.39 -2.27
CA ARG A 125 14.19 12.20 -1.16
C ARG A 125 13.32 13.35 -1.64
N GLU A 126 13.71 14.03 -2.71
CA GLU A 126 12.92 15.09 -3.31
C GLU A 126 11.62 14.57 -3.91
N ALA A 127 11.67 13.44 -4.63
CA ALA A 127 10.49 12.78 -5.16
C ALA A 127 9.52 12.40 -4.04
N VAL A 128 9.99 11.73 -2.99
CA VAL A 128 9.17 11.34 -1.83
C VAL A 128 8.65 12.55 -1.05
N LYS A 129 9.40 13.65 -0.99
CA LYS A 129 8.92 14.91 -0.41
C LYS A 129 7.73 15.47 -1.20
N LYS A 130 7.78 15.43 -2.55
CA LYS A 130 6.65 15.83 -3.40
C LYS A 130 5.42 14.94 -3.19
N LEU A 131 5.61 13.66 -2.85
CA LEU A 131 4.50 12.75 -2.52
C LEU A 131 3.70 13.16 -1.27
N ARG A 132 4.24 14.05 -0.41
CA ARG A 132 3.50 14.58 0.74
C ARG A 132 2.27 15.38 0.35
N LEU A 133 2.27 15.95 -0.85
CA LEU A 133 1.17 16.74 -1.41
C LEU A 133 0.36 15.95 -2.43
N GLU A 134 0.51 14.63 -2.51
CA GLU A 134 -0.34 13.84 -3.41
C GLU A 134 -1.81 13.90 -2.96
N PRO A 135 -2.76 14.14 -3.89
CA PRO A 135 -4.18 14.25 -3.59
C PRO A 135 -4.73 13.08 -2.74
N ILE A 136 -4.23 11.86 -2.97
CA ILE A 136 -4.68 10.67 -2.23
C ILE A 136 -4.49 10.80 -0.72
N ARG A 137 -3.49 11.56 -0.25
CA ARG A 137 -3.21 11.72 1.19
C ARG A 137 -4.22 12.61 1.90
N PHE A 138 -4.92 13.47 1.17
CA PHE A 138 -6.01 14.31 1.71
C PHE A 138 -7.31 13.51 1.88
N PHE A 139 -7.47 12.42 1.13
CA PHE A 139 -8.63 11.53 1.18
C PHE A 139 -8.37 10.21 1.92
N ASP A 140 -7.19 10.05 2.50
CA ASP A 140 -6.83 8.88 3.30
C ASP A 140 -6.99 9.21 4.80
N PRO A 141 -8.02 8.68 5.48
CA PRO A 141 -8.29 8.99 6.89
C PRO A 141 -7.21 8.44 7.84
N LEU A 142 -6.30 7.58 7.37
CA LEU A 142 -5.18 7.04 8.15
C LEU A 142 -3.91 7.88 8.01
N CYS A 143 -3.91 8.88 7.13
CA CYS A 143 -2.80 9.81 6.97
C CYS A 143 -2.98 11.03 7.87
N PHE A 144 -1.86 11.60 8.37
CA PHE A 144 -1.86 12.81 9.22
C PHE A 144 -2.62 14.00 8.63
N VAL A 145 -2.66 14.14 7.29
CA VAL A 145 -3.37 15.23 6.61
C VAL A 145 -4.83 14.87 6.33
N GLY A 146 -5.13 13.63 5.94
CA GLY A 146 -6.50 13.20 5.63
C GLY A 146 -7.35 12.94 6.88
N ALA A 147 -6.74 12.53 7.99
CA ALA A 147 -7.40 12.34 9.28
C ALA A 147 -8.17 13.59 9.75
N PRO A 148 -7.56 14.79 9.86
CA PRO A 148 -8.30 15.99 10.27
C PRO A 148 -9.39 16.38 9.25
N ILE A 149 -9.16 16.21 7.94
CA ILE A 149 -10.18 16.50 6.92
C ILE A 149 -11.40 15.59 7.10
N PHE A 150 -11.18 14.29 7.29
CA PHE A 150 -12.24 13.33 7.54
C PHE A 150 -12.98 13.63 8.86
N LEU A 151 -12.25 13.92 9.95
CA LEU A 151 -12.85 14.27 11.24
C LEU A 151 -13.67 15.55 11.17
N ILE A 152 -13.21 16.59 10.44
CA ILE A 152 -13.98 17.81 10.21
C ILE A 152 -15.25 17.51 9.43
N ALA A 153 -15.20 16.67 8.39
CA ALA A 153 -16.39 16.28 7.64
C ALA A 153 -17.42 15.53 8.51
N VAL A 154 -16.96 14.59 9.35
CA VAL A 154 -17.82 13.89 10.31
C VAL A 154 -18.39 14.87 11.34
N ALA A 155 -17.56 15.72 11.94
CA ALA A 155 -17.97 16.72 12.93
C ALA A 155 -19.00 17.70 12.35
N LEU A 156 -18.83 18.12 11.10
CA LEU A 156 -19.78 18.98 10.40
C LEU A 156 -21.16 18.32 10.29
N ILE A 157 -21.23 17.03 9.91
CA ILE A 157 -22.50 16.30 9.84
C ILE A 157 -23.15 16.18 11.23
N VAL A 158 -22.37 15.82 12.25
CA VAL A 158 -22.86 15.71 13.62
C VAL A 158 -23.37 17.07 14.13
N TYR A 159 -22.64 18.14 13.85
CA TYR A 159 -23.03 19.51 14.22
C TYR A 159 -24.30 19.95 13.51
N LEU A 160 -24.41 19.72 12.20
CA LEU A 160 -25.60 20.07 11.41
C LEU A 160 -26.85 19.35 11.91
N GLU A 161 -26.71 18.08 12.29
CA GLU A 161 -27.82 17.33 12.87
C GLU A 161 -28.20 17.86 14.26
N ALA A 162 -27.21 18.08 15.14
CA ALA A 162 -27.44 18.57 16.50
C ALA A 162 -28.02 20.00 16.55
N SER A 163 -27.61 20.87 15.62
CA SER A 163 -28.06 22.26 15.53
C SER A 163 -29.38 22.43 14.76
N SER A 164 -29.89 21.38 14.12
CA SER A 164 -31.12 21.46 13.33
C SER A 164 -32.37 21.75 14.16
N GLY A 165 -32.33 21.52 15.49
CA GLY A 165 -33.48 21.65 16.37
C GLY A 165 -34.61 20.65 16.08
N LEU A 166 -34.41 19.74 15.12
CA LEU A 166 -35.36 18.69 14.79
C LEU A 166 -35.25 17.57 15.83
N PRO A 167 -36.37 17.03 16.34
CA PRO A 167 -36.31 15.92 17.27
C PRO A 167 -35.66 14.72 16.58
N ILE A 168 -34.51 14.27 17.10
CA ILE A 168 -33.88 13.01 16.69
C ILE A 168 -34.96 11.93 16.83
N ARG A 169 -35.38 11.34 15.71
CA ARG A 169 -36.42 10.31 15.68
C ARG A 169 -35.96 9.12 16.50
N LYS A 170 -36.36 9.05 17.78
CA LYS A 170 -36.12 7.89 18.67
C LYS A 170 -36.66 6.56 18.10
N LEU A 171 -37.49 6.61 17.05
CA LEU A 171 -38.13 5.47 16.37
C LEU A 171 -37.79 5.35 14.87
N SER A 172 -36.82 6.11 14.35
CA SER A 172 -36.38 5.95 12.95
C SER A 172 -35.57 4.67 12.78
N SER A 173 -35.78 3.97 11.66
CA SER A 173 -35.04 2.75 11.35
C SER A 173 -33.65 3.08 10.81
N PHE A 174 -33.49 4.23 10.14
CA PHE A 174 -32.20 4.73 9.66
C PHE A 174 -32.13 6.25 9.75
N THR A 175 -30.99 6.74 10.27
CA THR A 175 -30.69 8.18 10.43
C THR A 175 -29.42 8.57 9.68
N ALA A 176 -29.13 9.87 9.57
CA ALA A 176 -27.85 10.37 9.08
C ALA A 176 -26.65 9.77 9.85
N TYR A 177 -26.80 9.48 11.15
CA TYR A 177 -25.76 8.79 11.93
C TYR A 177 -25.45 7.38 11.41
N HIS A 178 -26.45 6.64 10.91
CA HIS A 178 -26.21 5.35 10.28
C HIS A 178 -25.45 5.50 8.96
N GLY A 179 -25.75 6.55 8.20
CA GLY A 179 -25.01 6.88 6.99
C GLY A 179 -23.57 7.33 7.25
N LEU A 180 -23.22 7.84 8.45
CA LEU A 180 -21.83 8.11 8.83
C LEU A 180 -20.98 6.83 8.85
N PHE A 181 -21.55 5.67 9.20
CA PHE A 181 -20.83 4.39 9.09
C PHE A 181 -20.49 4.07 7.62
N LEU A 182 -21.43 4.31 6.70
CA LEU A 182 -21.18 4.15 5.27
C LEU A 182 -20.12 5.15 4.76
N PHE A 183 -20.15 6.38 5.25
CA PHE A 183 -19.13 7.38 4.91
C PHE A 183 -17.74 6.98 5.43
N GLY A 184 -17.64 6.48 6.66
CA GLY A 184 -16.38 5.95 7.21
C GLY A 184 -15.86 4.74 6.42
N ALA A 185 -16.73 3.80 6.08
CA ALA A 185 -16.37 2.66 5.24
C ALA A 185 -15.88 3.09 3.85
N LEU A 186 -16.58 4.06 3.22
CA LEU A 186 -16.17 4.65 1.95
C LEU A 186 -14.80 5.32 2.05
N ALA A 187 -14.56 6.13 3.08
CA ALA A 187 -13.28 6.83 3.26
C ALA A 187 -12.11 5.86 3.45
N LEU A 188 -12.31 4.77 4.20
CA LEU A 188 -11.30 3.73 4.39
C LEU A 188 -11.08 2.87 3.13
N SER A 189 -12.03 2.86 2.20
CA SER A 189 -11.94 2.05 0.99
C SER A 189 -10.94 2.57 -0.04
N THR A 190 -10.48 3.82 0.03
CA THR A 190 -9.57 4.41 -0.96
C THR A 190 -8.40 5.14 -0.30
N GLY A 191 -7.54 4.38 0.41
CA GLY A 191 -6.35 4.90 1.09
C GLY A 191 -5.03 4.61 0.38
N LYS A 192 -3.95 5.29 0.81
CA LYS A 192 -2.58 5.06 0.32
C LYS A 192 -2.13 3.63 0.59
N GLY A 193 -2.55 3.04 1.72
CA GLY A 193 -2.24 1.65 2.07
C GLY A 193 -2.75 0.62 1.06
N ARG A 194 -3.67 0.98 0.17
CA ARG A 194 -4.16 0.12 -0.91
C ARG A 194 -3.35 0.21 -2.20
N LEU A 195 -2.26 0.98 -2.21
CA LEU A 195 -1.34 1.12 -3.34
C LEU A 195 0.04 0.55 -2.99
N PRO A 196 0.77 -0.03 -3.97
CA PRO A 196 2.16 -0.39 -3.76
C PRO A 196 3.03 0.85 -3.55
N ARG A 197 4.21 0.67 -2.95
CA ARG A 197 5.19 1.74 -2.78
C ARG A 197 5.84 2.08 -4.10
N LEU A 198 6.19 3.35 -4.26
CA LEU A 198 7.02 3.79 -5.38
C LEU A 198 8.46 3.28 -5.22
N PRO A 199 9.20 3.05 -6.32
CA PRO A 199 10.61 2.63 -6.25
C PRO A 199 11.49 3.58 -5.42
N GLU A 200 11.20 4.89 -5.43
CA GLU A 200 11.89 5.88 -4.59
C GLU A 200 11.60 5.70 -3.10
N GLU A 201 10.36 5.35 -2.74
CA GLU A 201 10.00 5.03 -1.35
C GLU A 201 10.75 3.78 -0.90
N ARG A 202 10.76 2.73 -1.74
CA ARG A 202 11.50 1.48 -1.47
C ARG A 202 13.01 1.72 -1.32
N LEU A 203 13.60 2.58 -2.15
CA LEU A 203 15.02 2.93 -2.06
C LEU A 203 15.36 3.58 -0.71
N LEU A 204 14.52 4.50 -0.22
CA LEU A 204 14.74 5.15 1.07
C LEU A 204 14.47 4.22 2.25
N ASP A 205 13.49 3.31 2.12
CA ASP A 205 13.23 2.30 3.14
C ASP A 205 14.40 1.31 3.24
N LEU A 206 14.91 0.81 2.12
CA LEU A 206 16.11 -0.03 2.07
C LEU A 206 17.36 0.69 2.57
N GLN A 207 17.48 2.01 2.36
CA GLN A 207 18.57 2.79 2.96
C GLN A 207 18.48 2.79 4.49
N ARG A 208 17.28 2.93 5.05
CA ARG A 208 17.09 2.88 6.51
C ARG A 208 17.35 1.47 7.03
N GLU A 209 16.92 0.46 6.30
CA GLU A 209 17.10 -0.94 6.68
C GLU A 209 18.58 -1.32 6.67
N ALA A 210 19.34 -0.89 5.67
CA ALA A 210 20.79 -1.05 5.64
C ALA A 210 21.49 -0.44 6.86
N GLY A 211 20.96 0.65 7.41
CA GLY A 211 21.48 1.28 8.64
C GLY A 211 21.03 0.59 9.93
N ARG A 212 19.97 -0.23 9.89
CA ARG A 212 19.45 -0.99 11.04
C ARG A 212 20.03 -2.39 11.12
N LEU A 213 20.36 -2.98 9.97
CA LEU A 213 21.00 -4.29 9.88
C LEU A 213 22.38 -4.21 10.54
N LEU A 214 22.42 -4.56 11.82
CA LEU A 214 23.65 -4.81 12.56
C LEU A 214 24.24 -6.12 12.04
N LEU A 215 25.04 -6.03 10.98
CA LEU A 215 25.80 -7.18 10.52
C LEU A 215 26.77 -7.57 11.64
N PRO A 216 26.82 -8.85 12.05
CA PRO A 216 27.75 -9.30 13.08
C PRO A 216 29.19 -9.01 12.61
N LEU A 217 29.81 -8.00 13.21
CA LEU A 217 31.17 -7.55 12.88
C LEU A 217 32.21 -8.63 13.23
N ASP A 218 31.90 -9.46 14.23
CA ASP A 218 32.72 -10.58 14.69
C ASP A 218 32.36 -11.91 13.99
N SER A 219 31.55 -11.85 12.93
CA SER A 219 31.23 -13.03 12.11
C SER A 219 32.49 -13.52 11.39
N PRO A 220 32.74 -14.85 11.33
CA PRO A 220 33.81 -15.42 10.51
C PRO A 220 33.63 -15.13 9.00
N HIS A 221 32.47 -14.60 8.60
CA HIS A 221 32.17 -14.20 7.23
C HIS A 221 31.72 -12.72 7.23
N PRO A 222 32.63 -11.75 7.04
CA PRO A 222 32.27 -10.34 7.04
C PRO A 222 31.39 -10.00 5.83
N LEU A 223 30.39 -9.16 6.09
CA LEU A 223 29.38 -8.76 5.13
C LEU A 223 29.47 -7.28 4.80
N ALA A 224 29.34 -6.96 3.52
CA ALA A 224 29.19 -5.61 3.05
C ALA A 224 27.85 -5.46 2.33
N LEU A 225 27.18 -4.34 2.58
CA LEU A 225 25.90 -4.01 1.96
C LEU A 225 26.10 -2.87 0.98
N SER A 226 25.43 -2.95 -0.18
CA SER A 226 25.37 -1.83 -1.09
C SER A 226 24.00 -1.70 -1.73
N LEU A 227 23.50 -0.48 -1.79
CA LEU A 227 22.26 -0.18 -2.47
C LEU A 227 22.47 -0.22 -3.98
N ALA A 228 21.56 -0.90 -4.67
CA ALA A 228 21.50 -0.98 -6.12
C ALA A 228 20.11 -0.60 -6.61
N ILE A 229 20.04 0.06 -7.75
CA ILE A 229 18.79 0.43 -8.41
C ILE A 229 18.71 -0.21 -9.78
N HIS A 230 17.51 -0.61 -10.18
CA HIS A 230 17.20 -1.04 -11.53
C HIS A 230 16.56 0.12 -12.29
N ARG A 231 17.13 0.43 -13.45
CA ARG A 231 16.54 1.37 -14.39
C ARG A 231 16.22 0.65 -15.69
N ASP A 232 15.11 1.02 -16.31
CA ASP A 232 14.83 0.56 -17.67
C ASP A 232 15.67 1.28 -18.72
N GLY A 233 15.50 0.85 -19.99
CA GLY A 233 16.16 1.46 -21.14
C GLY A 233 15.88 2.96 -21.33
N GLU A 234 14.80 3.49 -20.76
CA GLU A 234 14.46 4.93 -20.77
C GLU A 234 15.03 5.68 -19.55
N GLY A 235 15.71 4.96 -18.65
CA GLY A 235 16.33 5.51 -17.45
C GLY A 235 15.37 5.71 -16.26
N ALA A 236 14.11 5.26 -16.35
CA ALA A 236 13.16 5.35 -15.26
C ALA A 236 13.48 4.29 -14.19
N LEU A 237 13.34 4.69 -12.92
CA LEU A 237 13.58 3.81 -11.78
C LEU A 237 12.46 2.77 -11.68
N GLN A 238 12.81 1.48 -11.70
CA GLN A 238 11.84 0.38 -11.64
C GLN A 238 11.90 -0.40 -10.34
N ASP A 239 13.11 -0.61 -9.81
CA ASP A 239 13.34 -1.41 -8.61
C ASP A 239 14.52 -0.88 -7.80
N ALA A 240 14.53 -1.19 -6.52
CA ALA A 240 15.63 -0.89 -5.61
C ALA A 240 15.91 -2.12 -4.75
N ARG A 241 17.18 -2.42 -4.54
CA ARG A 241 17.64 -3.58 -3.78
C ARG A 241 18.84 -3.22 -2.93
N LEU A 242 19.00 -3.97 -1.85
CA LEU A 242 20.18 -3.94 -1.02
C LEU A 242 20.99 -5.20 -1.32
N ARG A 243 22.06 -5.06 -2.10
CA ARG A 243 22.94 -6.16 -2.47
C ARG A 243 23.86 -6.50 -1.30
N VAL A 244 23.96 -7.79 -1.03
CA VAL A 244 24.82 -8.34 0.00
C VAL A 244 26.08 -8.90 -0.66
N TYR A 245 27.22 -8.44 -0.17
CA TYR A 245 28.54 -8.87 -0.58
C TYR A 245 29.16 -9.66 0.57
N THR A 246 29.72 -10.81 0.22
CA THR A 246 30.51 -11.66 1.10
C THR A 246 31.96 -11.57 0.66
N GLU A 247 32.90 -11.67 1.60
CA GLU A 247 34.34 -11.69 1.28
C GLU A 247 34.70 -12.88 0.37
N GLU A 248 34.19 -14.06 0.72
CA GLU A 248 34.26 -15.26 -0.10
C GLU A 248 32.90 -15.53 -0.73
N ARG A 249 32.84 -15.60 -2.06
CA ARG A 249 31.60 -15.94 -2.75
C ARG A 249 31.47 -17.45 -2.86
N PRO A 250 30.35 -18.02 -2.40
CA PRO A 250 30.05 -19.43 -2.58
C PRO A 250 30.10 -19.86 -4.04
N ASN A 251 30.60 -21.07 -4.29
CA ASN A 251 30.64 -21.62 -5.64
C ASN A 251 29.20 -21.74 -6.19
N GLY A 252 28.94 -21.00 -7.27
CA GLY A 252 27.66 -20.99 -7.96
C GLY A 252 26.61 -20.04 -7.40
N LEU A 253 26.88 -19.28 -6.34
CA LEU A 253 26.00 -18.18 -5.92
C LEU A 253 26.23 -16.96 -6.85
N LEU A 254 25.16 -16.54 -7.54
CA LEU A 254 25.20 -15.45 -8.51
C LEU A 254 24.77 -14.11 -7.89
N ARG A 255 23.70 -14.11 -7.11
CA ARG A 255 23.17 -12.92 -6.43
C ARG A 255 22.58 -13.25 -5.07
N LEU A 256 22.75 -12.29 -4.17
CA LEU A 256 22.18 -12.24 -2.83
C LEU A 256 21.72 -10.80 -2.63
N ASP A 257 20.43 -10.56 -2.81
CA ASP A 257 19.85 -9.22 -2.76
C ASP A 257 18.69 -9.22 -1.75
N ILE A 258 18.64 -8.24 -0.86
CA ILE A 258 17.47 -7.95 -0.03
C ILE A 258 16.60 -6.95 -0.81
N ALA A 259 15.29 -7.20 -0.86
CA ALA A 259 14.33 -6.33 -1.50
C ALA A 259 13.09 -6.16 -0.60
N THR A 260 12.33 -5.10 -0.87
CA THR A 260 11.03 -4.89 -0.26
C THR A 260 9.94 -5.27 -1.26
N ALA A 261 9.22 -6.34 -0.98
CA ALA A 261 8.09 -6.79 -1.77
C ALA A 261 6.78 -6.21 -1.21
N ASP A 262 5.97 -5.61 -2.08
CA ASP A 262 4.61 -5.20 -1.73
C ASP A 262 3.65 -6.35 -2.06
N LEU A 263 3.19 -7.06 -1.04
CA LEU A 263 2.28 -8.20 -1.15
C LEU A 263 0.83 -7.74 -1.02
N PRO A 264 -0.05 -8.06 -1.99
CA PRO A 264 -1.47 -7.73 -1.90
C PRO A 264 -2.16 -8.60 -0.83
N GLY A 265 -3.01 -7.97 -0.03
CA GLY A 265 -3.81 -8.61 1.01
C GLY A 265 -5.19 -7.95 1.16
N PRO A 266 -6.04 -8.45 2.08
CA PRO A 266 -7.43 -8.00 2.23
C PRO A 266 -7.58 -6.49 2.50
N GLY A 267 -6.61 -5.89 3.19
CA GLY A 267 -6.59 -4.47 3.53
C GLY A 267 -5.81 -3.57 2.57
N GLY A 268 -5.24 -4.11 1.49
CA GLY A 268 -4.35 -3.37 0.60
C GLY A 268 -3.00 -4.04 0.43
N TYR A 269 -1.93 -3.26 0.31
CA TYR A 269 -0.57 -3.76 0.15
C TYR A 269 0.16 -3.80 1.49
N THR A 270 0.81 -4.92 1.76
CA THR A 270 1.67 -5.11 2.92
C THR A 270 3.12 -5.22 2.43
N SER A 271 4.00 -4.44 3.06
CA SER A 271 5.42 -4.47 2.75
C SER A 271 6.07 -5.61 3.51
N ALA A 272 6.72 -6.53 2.80
CA ALA A 272 7.51 -7.61 3.36
C ALA A 272 8.95 -7.52 2.84
N GLU A 273 9.91 -7.70 3.74
CA GLU A 273 11.31 -7.84 3.34
C GLU A 273 11.56 -9.26 2.86
N VAL A 274 12.20 -9.36 1.71
CA VAL A 274 12.48 -10.64 1.07
C VAL A 274 13.94 -10.74 0.68
N LEU A 275 14.51 -11.92 0.88
CA LEU A 275 15.82 -12.29 0.39
C LEU A 275 15.67 -12.97 -0.98
N ILE A 276 16.30 -12.39 -1.98
CA ILE A 276 16.38 -12.92 -3.33
C ILE A 276 17.72 -13.62 -3.48
N LEU A 277 17.66 -14.93 -3.66
CA LEU A 277 18.80 -15.79 -3.92
C LEU A 277 18.80 -16.21 -5.38
N VAL A 278 19.92 -16.04 -6.06
CA VAL A 278 20.11 -16.57 -7.42
C VAL A 278 21.37 -17.41 -7.43
N SER A 279 21.24 -18.68 -7.79
CA SER A 279 22.34 -19.65 -7.88
C SER A 279 22.39 -20.32 -9.26
N ARG A 280 23.49 -21.03 -9.56
CA ARG A 280 23.57 -21.94 -10.71
C ARG A 280 22.98 -23.30 -10.35
N ILE A 281 22.19 -23.87 -11.24
CA ILE A 281 21.62 -25.22 -11.07
C ILE A 281 22.76 -26.24 -10.87
N GLY A 282 22.65 -27.11 -9.86
CA GLY A 282 23.62 -28.16 -9.55
C GLY A 282 24.89 -27.69 -8.80
N SER A 283 25.02 -26.39 -8.55
CA SER A 283 26.14 -25.84 -7.77
C SER A 283 26.07 -26.24 -6.29
N ILE A 284 27.19 -26.07 -5.59
CA ILE A 284 27.27 -26.30 -4.15
C ILE A 284 26.29 -25.36 -3.43
N ALA A 285 26.27 -24.08 -3.82
CA ALA A 285 25.33 -23.10 -3.25
C ALA A 285 23.87 -23.53 -3.42
N GLU A 286 23.49 -24.06 -4.59
CA GLU A 286 22.11 -24.48 -4.83
C GLU A 286 21.68 -25.66 -3.96
N ARG A 287 22.55 -26.68 -3.83
CA ARG A 287 22.30 -27.84 -2.96
C ARG A 287 22.13 -27.45 -1.51
N VAL A 288 23.04 -26.62 -1.00
CA VAL A 288 23.01 -26.15 0.38
C VAL A 288 21.74 -25.33 0.67
N ILE A 289 21.37 -24.41 -0.23
CA ILE A 289 20.14 -23.63 -0.10
C ILE A 289 18.90 -24.56 -0.14
N ALA A 290 18.89 -25.56 -1.01
CA ALA A 290 17.79 -26.52 -1.10
C ALA A 290 17.66 -27.40 0.15
N GLU A 291 18.78 -27.84 0.73
CA GLU A 291 18.81 -28.61 1.97
C GLU A 291 18.33 -27.78 3.17
N ARG A 292 18.75 -26.51 3.27
CA ARG A 292 18.39 -25.64 4.39
C ARG A 292 16.97 -25.09 4.28
N PHE A 293 16.50 -24.84 3.07
CA PHE A 293 15.18 -24.27 2.79
C PHE A 293 14.36 -25.15 1.82
N PRO A 294 14.02 -26.40 2.22
CA PRO A 294 13.39 -27.37 1.33
C PRO A 294 11.96 -26.98 0.93
N SER A 295 11.26 -26.24 1.79
CA SER A 295 9.89 -25.78 1.59
C SER A 295 9.77 -24.52 0.72
N VAL A 296 10.88 -23.88 0.38
CA VAL A 296 10.86 -22.59 -0.31
C VAL A 296 10.81 -22.82 -1.82
N PRO A 297 9.80 -22.28 -2.51
CA PRO A 297 9.66 -22.48 -3.95
C PRO A 297 10.84 -21.85 -4.70
N TYR A 298 11.17 -22.45 -5.84
CA TYR A 298 12.20 -21.94 -6.74
C TYR A 298 11.64 -21.74 -8.15
N GLN A 299 12.28 -20.87 -8.91
CA GLN A 299 12.01 -20.65 -10.32
C GLN A 299 13.30 -20.80 -11.12
N ASP A 300 13.27 -21.64 -12.15
CA ASP A 300 14.39 -21.78 -13.08
C ASP A 300 14.37 -20.64 -14.11
N ALA A 301 15.55 -20.10 -14.40
CA ALA A 301 15.75 -18.96 -15.27
C ALA A 301 16.85 -19.27 -16.32
N PRO A 302 16.87 -18.56 -17.46
CA PRO A 302 17.83 -18.80 -18.53
C PRO A 302 19.30 -18.78 -18.06
N GLY A 303 20.14 -19.61 -18.70
CA GLY A 303 21.56 -19.74 -18.38
C GLY A 303 21.83 -20.61 -17.15
N SER A 304 21.02 -21.65 -16.94
CA SER A 304 21.13 -22.60 -15.83
C SER A 304 21.10 -21.92 -14.45
N ARG A 305 20.20 -20.95 -14.29
CA ARG A 305 20.04 -20.17 -13.06
C ARG A 305 18.79 -20.63 -12.32
N ARG A 306 18.85 -20.61 -11.00
CA ARG A 306 17.72 -20.89 -10.11
C ARG A 306 17.55 -19.76 -9.13
N ALA A 307 16.36 -19.18 -9.10
CA ALA A 307 15.99 -18.09 -8.20
C ALA A 307 15.07 -18.60 -7.09
N ARG A 308 15.30 -18.14 -5.86
CA ARG A 308 14.43 -18.36 -4.69
C ARG A 308 14.15 -17.03 -4.01
N VAL A 309 12.94 -16.89 -3.48
CA VAL A 309 12.51 -15.70 -2.73
C VAL A 309 12.08 -16.16 -1.35
N LEU A 310 12.78 -15.69 -0.33
CA LEU A 310 12.54 -16.03 1.07
C LEU A 310 12.00 -14.81 1.81
N PRO A 311 10.95 -14.92 2.62
CA PRO A 311 10.63 -13.86 3.56
C PRO A 311 11.75 -13.78 4.63
N LEU A 312 12.29 -12.58 4.85
CA LEU A 312 13.32 -12.36 5.89
C LEU A 312 12.73 -12.34 7.30
N GLY A 313 11.44 -12.05 7.45
CA GLY A 313 10.84 -11.88 8.78
C GLY A 313 11.54 -10.79 9.59
N THR A 314 11.64 -10.96 10.90
CA THR A 314 12.33 -10.03 11.81
C THR A 314 13.75 -10.45 12.18
N SER A 315 14.24 -11.58 11.66
CA SER A 315 15.57 -12.14 12.02
C SER A 315 16.48 -12.20 10.79
N PRO A 316 17.73 -11.73 10.87
CA PRO A 316 18.72 -11.90 9.81
C PRO A 316 19.29 -13.32 9.75
N GLU A 317 18.88 -14.24 10.63
CA GLU A 317 19.37 -15.63 10.66
C GLU A 317 19.24 -16.35 9.30
N PRO A 318 18.14 -16.27 8.53
CA PRO A 318 18.06 -16.91 7.22
C PRO A 318 19.09 -16.36 6.22
N LEU A 319 19.42 -15.07 6.33
CA LEU A 319 20.45 -14.42 5.54
C LEU A 319 21.85 -14.89 5.95
N ILE A 320 22.13 -14.86 7.25
CA ILE A 320 23.42 -15.28 7.83
C ILE A 320 23.66 -16.76 7.56
N GLU A 321 22.66 -17.62 7.71
CA GLU A 321 22.73 -19.04 7.40
C GLU A 321 22.92 -19.31 5.91
N ALA A 322 22.19 -18.62 5.02
CA ALA A 322 22.36 -18.77 3.58
C ALA A 322 23.76 -18.35 3.09
N ILE A 323 24.36 -17.38 3.77
CA ILE A 323 25.72 -16.91 3.53
C ILE A 323 26.75 -17.90 4.08
N ALA A 324 26.64 -18.26 5.36
CA ALA A 324 27.61 -19.08 6.08
C ALA A 324 27.66 -20.52 5.55
N SER A 325 26.51 -21.07 5.17
CA SER A 325 26.42 -22.43 4.62
C SER A 325 27.11 -22.57 3.25
N ALA A 326 27.30 -21.45 2.56
CA ALA A 326 27.77 -21.40 1.19
C ALA A 326 29.26 -20.96 1.12
N ALA A 327 29.76 -20.24 2.13
CA ALA A 327 31.17 -19.89 2.29
C ALA A 327 31.94 -21.04 2.98
N ARG A 328 32.44 -22.01 2.21
CA ARG A 328 33.54 -22.87 2.70
C ARG A 328 34.87 -22.21 2.34
N PRO A 329 35.85 -22.19 3.24
CA PRO A 329 37.18 -21.70 2.93
C PRO A 329 37.78 -22.58 1.83
N THR A 330 38.01 -22.00 0.66
CA THR A 330 39.02 -22.52 -0.25
C THR A 330 40.38 -22.01 0.24
N GLU A 331 41.21 -22.92 0.76
CA GLU A 331 42.47 -22.77 1.51
C GLU A 331 43.56 -21.80 0.99
N ILE A 332 43.36 -20.92 0.00
CA ILE A 332 44.51 -20.28 -0.70
C ILE A 332 44.50 -18.74 -0.76
N ALA A 333 43.44 -18.01 -0.39
CA ALA A 333 43.34 -16.59 -0.80
C ALA A 333 43.21 -15.51 0.30
N SER A 334 43.35 -15.83 1.59
CA SER A 334 42.95 -14.92 2.67
C SER A 334 43.99 -13.85 3.08
N ALA A 335 45.29 -14.05 2.87
CA ALA A 335 46.28 -13.12 3.44
C ALA A 335 46.50 -11.83 2.61
N ALA A 336 46.38 -11.87 1.28
CA ALA A 336 46.73 -10.73 0.42
C ALA A 336 45.59 -9.72 0.20
N ARG A 337 44.34 -10.08 0.53
CA ARG A 337 43.16 -9.26 0.20
C ARG A 337 42.74 -8.29 1.32
N ILE A 338 43.04 -8.64 2.57
CA ILE A 338 42.73 -7.84 3.76
C ILE A 338 43.40 -6.46 3.68
N SER A 339 44.61 -6.34 3.11
CA SER A 339 45.29 -5.04 2.91
C SER A 339 44.65 -4.13 1.85
N ARG A 340 43.74 -4.61 0.98
CA ARG A 340 43.04 -3.77 0.00
C ARG A 340 41.71 -3.19 0.52
N LEU A 341 41.04 -3.87 1.44
CA LEU A 341 39.77 -3.41 1.99
C LEU A 341 39.93 -2.28 3.01
N THR A 342 41.09 -2.19 3.68
CA THR A 342 41.45 -1.05 4.53
C THR A 342 41.61 0.27 3.76
N MET A 343 41.95 0.23 2.47
CA MET A 343 42.07 1.46 1.65
C MET A 343 40.71 2.02 1.18
N GLN A 344 39.65 1.21 1.05
CA GLN A 344 38.33 1.71 0.62
C GLN A 344 37.49 2.34 1.75
N ARG A 345 37.88 2.17 3.01
CA ARG A 345 37.26 2.84 4.17
C ARG A 345 37.42 4.37 4.15
N SER A 346 38.35 4.90 3.36
CA SER A 346 38.57 6.34 3.20
C SER A 346 37.52 7.03 2.31
N ALA A 347 36.74 6.30 1.50
CA ALA A 347 35.82 6.90 0.51
C ALA A 347 34.36 7.06 1.00
N LEU A 348 34.03 6.51 2.18
CA LEU A 348 32.77 6.77 2.88
C LEU A 348 33.13 7.57 4.13
N GLY A 349 33.22 8.89 3.95
CA GLY A 349 33.78 9.84 4.90
C GLY A 349 33.44 9.55 6.36
N GLY A 350 34.49 9.36 7.15
CA GLY A 350 34.43 9.57 8.59
C GLY A 350 34.24 11.06 8.84
N HIS A 351 33.10 11.41 9.43
CA HIS A 351 32.97 12.22 10.63
C HIS A 351 31.58 11.98 11.23
#